data_AF-A0A969WK44-F1
#
_entry.id   AF-A0A969WK44-F1
#
_cell.length_a   1.000
_cell.length_b   1.000
_cell.length_c   1.000
_cell.angle_alpha   90.00
_cell.angle_beta   90.00
_cell.angle_gamma   90.00
#
_symmetry.space_group_name_H-M   'P 1'
#
loop_
_entity.id
_entity.type
_entity.pdbx_description
1 polymer ?
#
loop_
_entity_poly.entity_id
_entity_poly.type
_entity_poly.pdbx_seq_one_letter_code
_entity_poly.pdbx_strand_id
1 'polypeptide(L)'
;GSQLHITLGRASLIGDASPTSISALTVLDHVAKDGCANSTPPLVTLADGTLLAAAQGSMVHGYHQAGRSADYDATATQFIADNTDAIAYSGGVASLIHQEKVTSNVMVGRFGSELGIITEAADRKQIDQVIGSDDPNALALATAVTDNLLIGEELLAAGAYLEQAPQQLASLKLQDILRWVIAAGILVTAVLSFVL
;
A
#
# COMPACT_ATOMS: atom_id res chain seq x y z
N GLY A 1 18.22 10.85 11.47
CA GLY A 1 18.16 9.99 10.28
C GLY A 1 17.27 8.81 10.59
N SER A 2 15.98 9.07 10.69
CA SER A 2 14.93 8.09 10.81
C SER A 2 14.46 7.72 9.41
N GLN A 3 14.34 6.43 9.10
CA GLN A 3 13.92 5.98 7.78
C GLN A 3 12.49 5.44 7.84
N LEU A 4 11.68 5.80 6.86
CA LEU A 4 10.36 5.24 6.65
C LEU A 4 10.52 3.89 5.94
N HIS A 5 9.90 2.83 6.46
CA HIS A 5 9.80 1.57 5.74
C HIS A 5 8.43 1.49 5.07
N ILE A 6 8.40 1.06 3.81
CA ILE A 6 7.18 0.77 3.07
C ILE A 6 7.25 -0.63 2.48
N THR A 7 6.19 -1.38 2.65
CA THR A 7 6.07 -2.74 2.11
C THR A 7 4.85 -2.84 1.20
N LEU A 8 5.07 -3.36 -0.01
CA LEU A 8 4.03 -3.47 -1.04
C LEU A 8 3.31 -4.83 -1.01
N GLY A 9 3.66 -5.69 -0.04
CA GLY A 9 3.10 -7.01 0.10
C GLY A 9 3.53 -7.98 -1.00
N ARG A 10 2.66 -8.97 -1.24
CA ARG A 10 2.91 -10.11 -2.15
C ARG A 10 2.12 -10.06 -3.44
N ALA A 11 1.34 -9.01 -3.66
CA ALA A 11 0.54 -8.88 -4.86
C ALA A 11 1.42 -8.72 -6.10
N SER A 12 0.97 -9.29 -7.22
CA SER A 12 1.58 -9.07 -8.52
C SER A 12 0.90 -7.91 -9.23
N LEU A 13 1.58 -7.31 -10.23
CA LEU A 13 0.92 -6.36 -11.14
C LEU A 13 -0.01 -7.05 -12.14
N ILE A 14 0.10 -8.37 -12.24
CA ILE A 14 -0.68 -9.20 -13.15
C ILE A 14 -1.65 -10.05 -12.33
N GLY A 15 -2.93 -10.03 -12.69
CA GLY A 15 -3.98 -10.83 -12.04
C GLY A 15 -4.90 -10.03 -11.13
N ASP A 16 -5.63 -10.74 -10.27
CA ASP A 16 -6.80 -10.17 -9.55
C ASP A 16 -6.43 -9.13 -8.49
N ALA A 17 -5.20 -9.18 -7.96
CA ALA A 17 -4.69 -8.21 -6.99
C ALA A 17 -4.03 -6.98 -7.64
N SER A 18 -4.06 -6.86 -8.97
CA SER A 18 -3.43 -5.75 -9.71
C SER A 18 -3.87 -4.36 -9.24
N PRO A 19 -5.18 -4.08 -8.97
CA PRO A 19 -5.61 -2.76 -8.49
C PRO A 19 -4.94 -2.37 -7.16
N THR A 20 -4.77 -3.33 -6.26
CA THR A 20 -4.10 -3.16 -4.96
C THR A 20 -2.62 -2.86 -5.15
N SER A 21 -1.94 -3.60 -6.04
CA SER A 21 -0.53 -3.35 -6.39
C SER A 21 -0.31 -1.97 -7.01
N ILE A 22 -1.21 -1.54 -7.90
CA ILE A 22 -1.15 -0.21 -8.53
C ILE A 22 -1.31 0.88 -7.48
N SER A 23 -2.30 0.72 -6.58
CA SER A 23 -2.53 1.68 -5.51
C SER A 23 -1.34 1.77 -4.55
N ALA A 24 -0.74 0.62 -4.21
CA ALA A 24 0.48 0.54 -3.43
C ALA A 24 1.67 1.26 -4.10
N LEU A 25 1.83 1.09 -5.42
CA LEU A 25 2.84 1.82 -6.20
C LEU A 25 2.61 3.33 -6.21
N THR A 26 1.35 3.79 -6.31
CA THR A 26 1.05 5.23 -6.25
C THR A 26 1.40 5.81 -4.88
N VAL A 27 1.10 5.08 -3.80
CA VAL A 27 1.53 5.47 -2.44
C VAL A 27 3.06 5.52 -2.36
N LEU A 28 3.75 4.50 -2.89
CA LEU A 28 5.21 4.50 -2.94
C LEU A 28 5.78 5.67 -3.74
N ASP A 29 5.25 5.97 -4.92
CA ASP A 29 5.75 7.05 -5.78
C ASP A 29 5.61 8.42 -5.08
N HIS A 30 4.51 8.65 -4.37
CA HIS A 30 4.34 9.85 -3.55
C HIS A 30 5.34 9.90 -2.40
N VAL A 31 5.42 8.83 -1.60
CA VAL A 31 6.33 8.73 -0.45
C VAL A 31 7.80 8.82 -0.87
N ALA A 32 8.16 8.27 -2.03
CA ALA A 32 9.50 8.32 -2.57
C ALA A 32 9.90 9.74 -2.99
N LYS A 33 9.00 10.48 -3.66
CA LYS A 33 9.25 11.90 -4.02
C LYS A 33 9.49 12.74 -2.76
N ASP A 34 8.61 12.62 -1.78
CA ASP A 34 8.72 13.38 -0.53
C ASP A 34 9.95 12.97 0.29
N GLY A 35 10.21 11.67 0.41
CA GLY A 35 11.38 11.14 1.13
C GLY A 35 12.69 11.56 0.48
N CYS A 36 12.82 11.44 -0.84
CA CYS A 36 14.03 11.84 -1.57
C CYS A 36 14.28 13.35 -1.51
N ALA A 37 13.22 14.18 -1.59
CA ALA A 37 13.31 15.63 -1.42
C ALA A 37 13.83 16.01 -0.03
N ASN A 38 13.46 15.25 1.01
CA ASN A 38 13.85 15.50 2.40
C ASN A 38 15.13 14.76 2.85
N SER A 39 15.86 14.11 1.93
CA SER A 39 17.05 13.30 2.28
C SER A 39 16.80 12.10 3.19
N THR A 40 15.57 11.59 3.18
CA THR A 40 15.14 10.40 3.92
C THR A 40 14.35 9.48 2.99
N PRO A 41 15.02 8.89 1.98
CA PRO A 41 14.35 7.98 1.03
C PRO A 41 13.78 6.78 1.77
N PRO A 42 12.58 6.30 1.40
CA PRO A 42 11.98 5.14 2.06
C PRO A 42 12.76 3.86 1.75
N LEU A 43 12.75 2.93 2.70
CA LEU A 43 13.21 1.56 2.49
C LEU A 43 12.01 0.71 2.03
N VAL A 44 12.12 0.08 0.87
CA VAL A 44 11.00 -0.59 0.20
C VAL A 44 11.18 -2.11 0.23
N THR A 45 10.15 -2.86 0.64
CA THR A 45 10.14 -4.33 0.58
C THR A 45 8.93 -4.90 -0.15
N LEU A 46 9.12 -6.02 -0.85
CA LEU A 46 8.09 -6.65 -1.69
C LEU A 46 8.43 -8.11 -1.98
N ALA A 47 7.45 -8.87 -2.50
CA ALA A 47 7.59 -10.31 -2.79
C ALA A 47 7.37 -10.69 -4.25
N ASP A 48 7.18 -9.72 -5.16
CA ASP A 48 6.86 -10.00 -6.56
C ASP A 48 7.84 -9.31 -7.51
N GLY A 49 8.35 -10.07 -8.50
CA GLY A 49 9.36 -9.56 -9.43
C GLY A 49 8.85 -8.49 -10.40
N THR A 50 7.57 -8.52 -10.79
CA THR A 50 6.98 -7.48 -11.64
C THR A 50 6.83 -6.18 -10.85
N LEU A 51 6.40 -6.29 -9.59
CA LEU A 51 6.26 -5.17 -8.68
C LEU A 51 7.63 -4.57 -8.32
N LEU A 52 8.67 -5.40 -8.22
CA LEU A 52 10.05 -4.94 -7.99
C LEU A 52 10.50 -3.92 -9.03
N ALA A 53 10.33 -4.25 -10.32
CA ALA A 53 10.76 -3.38 -11.41
C ALA A 53 10.00 -2.04 -11.40
N ALA A 54 8.71 -2.07 -11.12
CA ALA A 54 7.90 -0.86 -11.01
C ALA A 54 8.28 -0.02 -9.77
N ALA A 55 8.50 -0.65 -8.62
CA ALA A 55 8.90 0.02 -7.39
C ALA A 55 10.27 0.68 -7.52
N GLN A 56 11.24 0.00 -8.16
CA GLN A 56 12.54 0.60 -8.50
C GLN A 56 12.38 1.79 -9.44
N GLY A 57 11.48 1.70 -10.42
CA GLY A 57 11.12 2.82 -11.29
C GLY A 57 10.61 4.03 -10.52
N SER A 58 9.69 3.84 -9.56
CA SER A 58 9.19 4.90 -8.67
C SER A 58 10.29 5.51 -7.80
N MET A 59 11.20 4.68 -7.26
CA MET A 59 12.33 5.18 -6.48
C MET A 59 13.28 6.02 -7.34
N VAL A 60 13.71 5.51 -8.50
CA VAL A 60 14.55 6.25 -9.46
C VAL A 60 13.90 7.57 -9.84
N HIS A 61 12.60 7.54 -10.11
CA HIS A 61 11.81 8.73 -10.43
C HIS A 61 11.82 9.75 -9.29
N GLY A 62 11.62 9.32 -8.04
CA GLY A 62 11.69 10.18 -6.85
C GLY A 62 13.07 10.83 -6.67
N TYR A 63 14.16 10.07 -6.82
CA TYR A 63 15.53 10.61 -6.77
C TYR A 63 15.80 11.60 -7.91
N HIS A 64 15.31 11.31 -9.11
CA HIS A 64 15.47 12.19 -10.26
C HIS A 64 14.73 13.53 -10.05
N GLN A 65 13.49 13.49 -9.55
CA GLN A 65 12.73 14.71 -9.24
C GLN A 65 13.40 15.55 -8.14
N ALA A 66 14.00 14.90 -7.15
CA ALA A 66 14.76 15.58 -6.10
C ALA A 66 16.11 16.16 -6.58
N GLY A 67 16.52 15.92 -7.84
CA GLY A 67 17.82 16.34 -8.37
C GLY A 67 18.99 15.53 -7.81
N ARG A 68 18.73 14.32 -7.32
CA ARG A 68 19.68 13.47 -6.55
C ARG A 68 19.87 12.10 -7.15
N SER A 69 19.81 12.00 -8.48
CA SER A 69 19.96 10.72 -9.20
C SER A 69 21.26 9.97 -8.87
N ALA A 70 22.33 10.69 -8.49
CA ALA A 70 23.61 10.09 -8.10
C ALA A 70 23.55 9.37 -6.72
N ASP A 71 22.59 9.72 -5.87
CA ASP A 71 22.42 9.13 -4.53
C ASP A 71 21.52 7.88 -4.58
N TYR A 72 21.01 7.50 -5.75
CA TYR A 72 20.13 6.34 -5.87
C TYR A 72 20.87 5.05 -5.52
N ASP A 73 20.35 4.35 -4.51
CA ASP A 73 20.82 3.04 -4.10
C ASP A 73 19.81 1.97 -4.52
N ALA A 74 20.24 1.03 -5.36
CA ALA A 74 19.42 -0.08 -5.81
C ALA A 74 19.04 -1.04 -4.66
N THR A 75 19.80 -1.05 -3.55
CA THR A 75 19.50 -1.88 -2.37
C THR A 75 18.39 -1.31 -1.49
N ALA A 76 17.94 -0.07 -1.75
CA ALA A 76 16.81 0.54 -1.06
C ALA A 76 15.46 -0.14 -1.41
N THR A 77 15.40 -0.90 -2.50
CA THR A 77 14.21 -1.70 -2.87
C THR A 77 14.58 -3.18 -2.86
N GLN A 78 14.00 -3.93 -1.92
CA GLN A 78 14.40 -5.31 -1.65
C GLN A 78 13.28 -6.30 -1.96
N PHE A 79 13.63 -7.28 -2.79
CA PHE A 79 12.84 -8.49 -2.96
C PHE A 79 13.19 -9.47 -1.83
N ILE A 80 12.24 -9.76 -0.96
CA ILE A 80 12.51 -10.53 0.27
C ILE A 80 12.34 -12.02 0.04
N ALA A 81 11.23 -12.45 -0.56
CA ALA A 81 10.91 -13.84 -0.85
C ALA A 81 9.90 -13.91 -2.00
N ASP A 82 9.68 -15.09 -2.55
CA ASP A 82 8.65 -15.30 -3.56
C ASP A 82 7.23 -15.05 -3.01
N ASN A 83 6.31 -14.63 -3.87
CA ASN A 83 4.95 -14.29 -3.49
C ASN A 83 4.17 -15.48 -2.91
N THR A 84 4.59 -16.71 -3.18
CA THR A 84 3.99 -17.93 -2.63
C THR A 84 4.38 -18.20 -1.18
N ASP A 85 5.56 -17.71 -0.75
CA ASP A 85 6.13 -17.99 0.57
C ASP A 85 5.84 -16.87 1.59
N ALA A 86 4.56 -16.73 1.95
CA ALA A 86 4.06 -15.67 2.84
C ALA A 86 4.79 -15.55 4.19
N ILE A 87 5.15 -16.68 4.80
CA ILE A 87 5.86 -16.70 6.09
C ILE A 87 7.33 -16.30 5.94
N ALA A 88 7.99 -16.73 4.86
CA ALA A 88 9.37 -16.33 4.60
C ALA A 88 9.45 -14.83 4.30
N TYR A 89 8.51 -14.33 3.50
CA TYR A 89 8.36 -12.91 3.21
C TYR A 89 8.19 -12.09 4.48
N SER A 90 7.18 -12.40 5.29
CA SER A 90 6.89 -11.66 6.52
C SER A 90 8.01 -11.75 7.55
N GLY A 91 8.67 -12.91 7.69
CA GLY A 91 9.85 -13.09 8.55
C GLY A 91 11.05 -12.26 8.08
N GLY A 92 11.28 -12.16 6.78
CA GLY A 92 12.34 -11.32 6.22
C GLY A 92 12.07 -9.83 6.43
N VAL A 93 10.83 -9.37 6.20
CA VAL A 93 10.42 -7.98 6.49
C VAL A 93 10.55 -7.67 7.99
N ALA A 94 10.09 -8.56 8.87
CA ALA A 94 10.23 -8.41 10.31
C ALA A 94 11.71 -8.31 10.75
N SER A 95 12.58 -9.14 10.16
CA SER A 95 14.02 -9.10 10.41
C SER A 95 14.64 -7.78 9.97
N LEU A 96 14.22 -7.26 8.80
CA LEU A 96 14.65 -5.97 8.29
C LEU A 96 14.19 -4.81 9.20
N ILE A 97 12.92 -4.80 9.63
CA ILE A 97 12.43 -3.83 10.62
C ILE A 97 13.25 -3.92 11.91
N HIS A 98 13.70 -5.12 12.31
CA HIS A 98 14.53 -5.30 13.50
C HIS A 98 15.97 -4.78 13.32
N GLN A 99 16.59 -4.98 12.17
CA GLN A 99 17.97 -4.59 11.90
C GLN A 99 18.10 -3.09 11.59
N GLU A 100 17.13 -2.54 10.88
CA GLU A 100 17.17 -1.16 10.40
C GLU A 100 16.57 -0.16 11.40
N LYS A 101 16.98 1.11 11.26
CA LYS A 101 16.48 2.24 12.08
C LYS A 101 15.19 2.82 11.48
N VAL A 102 14.18 1.97 11.41
CA VAL A 102 12.84 2.33 10.95
C VAL A 102 12.07 3.06 12.06
N THR A 103 11.42 4.17 11.74
CA THR A 103 10.56 4.90 12.71
C THR A 103 9.07 4.82 12.41
N SER A 104 8.72 4.48 11.18
CA SER A 104 7.33 4.29 10.76
C SER A 104 7.29 3.19 9.69
N ASN A 105 6.23 2.39 9.71
CA ASN A 105 6.04 1.26 8.83
C ASN A 105 4.71 1.41 8.06
N VAL A 106 4.80 1.49 6.74
CA VAL A 106 3.64 1.62 5.85
C VAL A 106 3.47 0.32 5.10
N MET A 107 2.35 -0.35 5.30
CA MET A 107 2.05 -1.66 4.72
C MET A 107 0.85 -1.52 3.80
N VAL A 108 1.09 -1.44 2.50
CA VAL A 108 0.04 -1.17 1.51
C VAL A 108 0.16 -2.18 0.39
N GLY A 109 -0.78 -3.10 0.28
CA GLY A 109 -0.68 -4.21 -0.68
C GLY A 109 -1.47 -5.43 -0.25
N ARG A 110 -1.28 -6.58 -0.91
CA ARG A 110 -1.92 -7.82 -0.49
C ARG A 110 -1.09 -8.53 0.57
N PHE A 111 -1.71 -8.72 1.72
CA PHE A 111 -1.22 -9.51 2.85
C PHE A 111 -2.31 -10.48 3.28
N GLY A 112 -1.95 -11.63 3.85
CA GLY A 112 -2.86 -12.52 4.56
C GLY A 112 -2.59 -12.48 6.08
N SER A 113 -2.81 -13.60 6.76
CA SER A 113 -2.56 -13.74 8.20
C SER A 113 -1.09 -13.54 8.59
N GLU A 114 -0.15 -13.69 7.64
CA GLU A 114 1.28 -13.45 7.86
C GLU A 114 1.60 -12.00 8.26
N LEU A 115 0.67 -11.05 8.00
CA LEU A 115 0.79 -9.67 8.44
C LEU A 115 1.06 -9.56 9.95
N GLY A 116 0.58 -10.53 10.74
CA GLY A 116 0.82 -10.64 12.18
C GLY A 116 2.30 -10.64 12.56
N ILE A 117 3.14 -11.28 11.74
CA ILE A 117 4.58 -11.38 12.01
C ILE A 117 5.24 -10.01 11.82
N ILE A 118 4.86 -9.28 10.77
CA ILE A 118 5.41 -7.95 10.46
C ILE A 118 4.93 -6.94 11.52
N THR A 119 3.63 -6.95 11.83
CA THR A 119 3.00 -6.04 12.78
C THR A 119 3.52 -6.20 14.19
N GLU A 120 3.66 -7.44 14.66
CA GLU A 120 4.27 -7.75 15.96
C GLU A 120 5.73 -7.27 16.04
N ALA A 121 6.50 -7.43 14.97
CA ALA A 121 7.89 -6.97 14.94
C ALA A 121 8.01 -5.43 15.02
N ALA A 122 7.09 -4.71 14.37
CA ALA A 122 7.00 -3.26 14.45
C ALA A 122 6.49 -2.78 15.81
N ASP A 123 5.48 -3.44 16.39
CA ASP A 123 4.91 -3.10 17.70
C ASP A 123 5.93 -3.28 18.83
N ARG A 124 6.75 -4.33 18.79
CA ARG A 124 7.88 -4.53 19.72
C ARG A 124 8.89 -3.38 19.73
N LYS A 125 8.98 -2.63 18.63
CA LYS A 125 9.83 -1.43 18.51
C LYS A 125 9.05 -0.13 18.71
N GLN A 126 7.75 -0.20 19.01
CA GLN A 126 6.85 0.95 19.14
C GLN A 126 6.88 1.85 17.91
N ILE A 127 6.90 1.22 16.73
CA ILE A 127 6.91 1.90 15.44
C ILE A 127 5.47 2.14 14.99
N ASP A 128 5.14 3.36 14.59
CA ASP A 128 3.83 3.68 14.03
C ASP A 128 3.57 2.91 12.74
N GLN A 129 2.34 2.38 12.59
CA GLN A 129 1.98 1.51 11.48
C GLN A 129 0.76 2.05 10.74
N VAL A 130 0.87 2.17 9.41
CA VAL A 130 -0.27 2.42 8.52
C VAL A 130 -0.49 1.18 7.68
N ILE A 131 -1.71 0.65 7.65
CA ILE A 131 -2.00 -0.63 7.03
C ILE A 131 -3.12 -0.49 6.02
N GLY A 132 -2.94 -1.03 4.82
CA GLY A 132 -3.97 -1.16 3.80
C GLY A 132 -3.82 -2.47 3.04
N SER A 133 -4.86 -3.29 3.07
CA SER A 133 -4.91 -4.58 2.37
C SER A 133 -6.27 -4.81 1.74
N ASP A 134 -6.29 -5.59 0.67
CA ASP A 134 -7.52 -6.08 0.04
C ASP A 134 -7.98 -7.44 0.59
N ASP A 135 -7.23 -8.03 1.54
CA ASP A 135 -7.58 -9.28 2.21
C ASP A 135 -8.31 -9.00 3.54
N PRO A 136 -9.55 -9.50 3.72
CA PRO A 136 -10.31 -9.32 4.95
C PRO A 136 -9.64 -9.89 6.20
N ASN A 137 -8.88 -10.99 6.10
CA ASN A 137 -8.20 -11.59 7.24
C ASN A 137 -7.05 -10.69 7.72
N ALA A 138 -6.31 -10.10 6.78
CA ALA A 138 -5.27 -9.13 7.11
C ALA A 138 -5.85 -7.87 7.74
N LEU A 139 -6.96 -7.35 7.19
CA LEU A 139 -7.65 -6.19 7.77
C LEU A 139 -8.21 -6.49 9.17
N ALA A 140 -8.81 -7.66 9.39
CA ALA A 140 -9.32 -8.06 10.70
C ALA A 140 -8.22 -8.20 11.76
N LEU A 141 -7.01 -8.58 11.35
CA LEU A 141 -5.84 -8.59 12.23
C LEU A 141 -5.34 -7.16 12.48
N ALA A 142 -5.30 -6.34 11.44
CA ALA A 142 -4.79 -4.98 11.49
C ALA A 142 -5.61 -4.06 12.43
N THR A 143 -6.93 -4.28 12.55
CA THR A 143 -7.78 -3.56 13.51
C THR A 143 -7.40 -3.79 14.97
N ALA A 144 -6.71 -4.89 15.29
CA ALA A 144 -6.20 -5.16 16.62
C ALA A 144 -4.82 -4.54 16.89
N VAL A 145 -4.16 -4.02 15.85
CA VAL A 145 -2.76 -3.54 15.89
C VAL A 145 -2.67 -2.02 15.78
N THR A 146 -3.44 -1.39 14.88
CA THR A 146 -3.33 0.05 14.60
C THR A 146 -4.69 0.66 14.28
N ASP A 147 -4.85 1.93 14.65
CA ASP A 147 -6.00 2.75 14.26
C ASP A 147 -5.84 3.33 12.84
N ASN A 148 -4.63 3.32 12.26
CA ASN A 148 -4.36 3.87 10.93
C ASN A 148 -4.56 2.81 9.83
N LEU A 149 -5.81 2.41 9.63
CA LEU A 149 -6.21 1.40 8.67
C LEU A 149 -6.86 2.04 7.42
N LEU A 150 -6.47 1.58 6.24
CA LEU A 150 -7.11 1.89 4.96
C LEU A 150 -8.09 0.76 4.64
N ILE A 151 -9.39 1.03 4.76
CA ILE A 151 -10.43 0.01 4.59
C ILE A 151 -11.14 0.20 3.25
N GLY A 152 -11.27 -0.90 2.50
CA GLY A 152 -12.07 -0.94 1.28
C GLY A 152 -11.56 0.03 0.21
N GLU A 153 -12.34 1.07 -0.08
CA GLU A 153 -12.04 2.03 -1.15
C GLU A 153 -10.94 3.02 -0.78
N GLU A 154 -10.61 3.18 0.51
CA GLU A 154 -9.56 4.08 0.97
C GLU A 154 -8.18 3.67 0.44
N LEU A 155 -7.93 2.35 0.36
CA LEU A 155 -6.72 1.80 -0.22
C LEU A 155 -6.58 2.20 -1.70
N LEU A 156 -7.66 2.07 -2.46
CA LEU A 156 -7.69 2.35 -3.90
C LEU A 156 -7.66 3.87 -4.19
N ALA A 157 -8.25 4.65 -3.29
CA ALA A 157 -8.30 6.11 -3.39
C ALA A 157 -7.04 6.78 -2.81
N ALA A 158 -6.17 6.05 -2.10
CA ALA A 158 -4.99 6.60 -1.45
C ALA A 158 -4.12 7.41 -2.42
N GLY A 159 -3.90 6.91 -3.64
CA GLY A 159 -3.17 7.64 -4.67
C GLY A 159 -3.83 8.98 -5.04
N ALA A 160 -5.15 8.99 -5.23
CA ALA A 160 -5.91 10.20 -5.55
C ALA A 160 -5.92 11.22 -4.42
N TYR A 161 -5.95 10.75 -3.16
CA TYR A 161 -5.86 11.62 -1.99
C TYR A 161 -4.47 12.24 -1.83
N LEU A 162 -3.40 11.48 -2.10
CA LEU A 162 -2.02 11.94 -1.98
C LEU A 162 -1.60 12.88 -3.11
N GLU A 163 -1.98 12.59 -4.36
CA GLU A 163 -1.68 13.46 -5.50
C GLU A 163 -2.59 14.69 -5.59
N GLN A 164 -3.74 14.67 -4.90
CA GLN A 164 -4.82 15.67 -5.01
C GLN A 164 -5.21 16.00 -6.46
N ALA A 165 -5.02 15.03 -7.38
CA ALA A 165 -5.27 15.24 -8.79
C ALA A 165 -6.77 15.45 -9.04
N PRO A 166 -7.21 16.62 -9.54
CA PRO A 166 -8.64 16.96 -9.62
C PRO A 166 -9.41 16.00 -10.52
N GLN A 167 -8.74 15.37 -11.49
CA GLN A 167 -9.33 14.36 -12.37
C GLN A 167 -9.64 13.05 -11.64
N GLN A 168 -8.72 12.55 -10.81
CA GLN A 168 -8.92 11.31 -10.03
C GLN A 168 -9.98 11.51 -8.93
N LEU A 169 -9.99 12.68 -8.30
CA LEU A 169 -11.04 13.05 -7.33
C LEU A 169 -12.42 13.19 -7.99
N ALA A 170 -12.47 13.71 -9.22
CA ALA A 170 -13.73 13.80 -9.98
C ALA A 170 -14.27 12.43 -10.37
N SER A 171 -13.42 11.48 -10.77
CA SER A 171 -13.86 10.10 -11.05
C SER A 171 -14.41 9.42 -9.81
N LEU A 172 -13.79 9.62 -8.64
CA LEU A 172 -14.27 9.05 -7.38
C LEU A 172 -15.69 9.56 -7.06
N LYS A 173 -15.90 10.87 -7.16
CA LYS A 173 -17.22 11.49 -6.96
C LYS A 173 -18.27 10.98 -7.94
N LEU A 174 -17.89 10.76 -9.20
CA LEU A 174 -18.80 10.23 -10.20
C LEU A 174 -19.20 8.78 -9.89
N GLN A 175 -18.24 7.96 -9.46
CA GLN A 175 -18.49 6.57 -9.04
C GLN A 175 -19.47 6.52 -7.86
N ASP A 176 -19.31 7.39 -6.86
CA ASP A 176 -20.23 7.48 -5.73
C ASP A 176 -21.66 7.87 -6.15
N ILE A 177 -21.78 8.89 -7.01
CA ILE A 177 -23.07 9.33 -7.53
C ILE A 177 -23.75 8.18 -8.29
N LEU A 178 -23.03 7.50 -9.17
CA LEU A 178 -23.57 6.38 -9.94
C LEU A 178 -24.01 5.22 -9.04
N ARG A 179 -23.23 4.91 -8.00
CA ARG A 179 -23.58 3.86 -7.03
C ARG A 179 -24.90 4.19 -6.31
N TRP A 180 -25.10 5.45 -5.91
CA TRP A 180 -26.37 5.90 -5.32
C TRP A 180 -27.55 5.83 -6.30
N VAL A 181 -27.34 6.24 -7.56
CA VAL A 181 -28.39 6.15 -8.60
C VAL A 181 -28.80 4.71 -8.84
N ILE A 182 -27.84 3.78 -8.95
CA ILE A 182 -28.10 2.35 -9.15
C ILE A 182 -28.83 1.77 -7.93
N ALA A 183 -28.38 2.09 -6.71
CA ALA A 183 -29.02 1.63 -5.48
C ALA A 183 -30.49 2.10 -5.38
N ALA A 184 -30.75 3.37 -5.74
CA ALA A 184 -32.10 3.91 -5.78
C ALA A 184 -32.97 3.20 -6.84
N GLY A 185 -32.42 2.94 -8.03
CA GLY A 185 -33.11 2.19 -9.08
C GLY A 185 -33.49 0.76 -8.65
N ILE A 186 -32.56 0.05 -7.99
CA ILE A 186 -32.82 -1.28 -7.43
C ILE A 186 -33.92 -1.23 -6.37
N LEU A 187 -33.89 -0.24 -5.46
CA LEU A 187 -34.93 -0.08 -4.44
C LEU A 187 -36.32 0.21 -5.04
N VAL A 188 -36.39 1.13 -6.01
CA VAL A 188 -37.65 1.48 -6.69
C VAL A 188 -38.24 0.26 -7.40
N THR A 189 -37.42 -0.47 -8.16
CA THR A 189 -37.87 -1.67 -8.88
C THR A 189 -38.28 -2.79 -7.93
N ALA A 190 -37.56 -3.02 -6.83
CA ALA A 190 -37.92 -4.00 -5.81
C ALA A 190 -39.27 -3.68 -5.14
N VAL A 191 -39.52 -2.41 -4.79
CA VAL A 191 -40.79 -1.97 -4.20
C VAL A 191 -41.94 -2.11 -5.20
N LEU A 192 -41.74 -1.68 -6.45
CA LEU A 192 -42.74 -1.86 -7.52
C LEU A 192 -43.09 -3.33 -7.71
N SER A 193 -42.10 -4.23 -7.74
CA SER A 193 -42.32 -5.67 -7.88
C SER A 193 -42.99 -6.32 -6.66
N PHE A 194 -42.96 -5.70 -5.48
CA PHE A 194 -43.63 -6.22 -4.29
C PHE A 194 -45.07 -5.73 -4.17
N VAL A 195 -45.38 -4.56 -4.74
CA VAL A 195 -46.71 -3.95 -4.71
C VAL A 195 -47.60 -4.39 -5.88
N LEU A 196 -46.99 -4.72 -7.03
CA LEU A 196 -47.68 -5.26 -8.21
C LEU A 196 -47.75 -6.80 -8.18
#